data_AF-A0A1I7JDB2-F1
#
_entry.id   AF-A0A1I7JDB2-F1
#
_cell.length_a   1.000
_cell.length_b   1.000
_cell.length_c   1.000
_cell.angle_alpha   90.00
_cell.angle_beta   90.00
_cell.angle_gamma   90.00
#
_symmetry.space_group_name_H-M   'P 1'
#
loop_
_entity.id
_entity.type
_entity.pdbx_description
1 polymer ?
#
loop_
_entity_poly.entity_id
_entity_poly.type
_entity_poly.pdbx_seq_one_letter_code
_entity_poly.pdbx_strand_id
1 'polypeptide(L)' 'IPVKTPNKNAHVESFHRILEDECFKINEFETYTDAYRIVNEFMIFYNERRLHSSLGYIPPKEFYTLHLGENPQKICIKI' A
#
# COMPACT_ATOMS: atom_id res chain seq x y z
N ILE A 1 1.90 -14.19 7.75
CA ILE A 1 2.45 -14.11 6.38
C ILE A 1 2.65 -15.55 5.88
N PRO A 2 2.07 -15.97 4.74
CA PRO A 2 2.14 -17.36 4.30
C PRO A 2 3.58 -17.78 3.98
N VAL A 3 4.04 -18.82 4.68
CA VAL A 3 5.46 -19.25 4.73
C VAL A 3 5.91 -20.02 3.47
N LYS A 4 4.96 -20.52 2.66
CA LYS A 4 5.22 -21.46 1.54
C LYS A 4 4.99 -20.87 0.14
N THR A 5 4.71 -19.58 0.02
CA THR A 5 4.52 -18.90 -1.28
C THR A 5 5.12 -17.50 -1.27
N PRO A 6 6.45 -17.35 -1.40
CA PRO A 6 7.15 -16.06 -1.35
C PRO A 6 6.63 -15.06 -2.39
N ASN A 7 6.34 -15.55 -3.61
CA ASN A 7 5.78 -14.71 -4.69
C ASN A 7 4.40 -14.10 -4.37
N LYS A 8 3.66 -14.64 -3.38
CA LYS A 8 2.40 -14.04 -2.97
C LYS A 8 2.59 -12.87 -2.00
N ASN A 9 3.80 -12.64 -1.48
CA ASN A 9 4.06 -11.59 -0.48
C ASN A 9 4.69 -10.33 -1.08
N ALA A 10 5.12 -10.34 -2.35
CA ALA A 10 5.82 -9.23 -3.00
C ALA A 10 5.08 -7.89 -2.89
N HIS A 11 3.74 -7.90 -2.97
CA HIS A 11 2.93 -6.68 -2.83
C HIS A 11 2.97 -6.11 -1.40
N VAL A 12 2.91 -6.98 -0.38
CA VAL A 12 3.01 -6.59 1.04
C VAL A 12 4.41 -6.06 1.34
N GLU A 13 5.44 -6.73 0.82
CA GLU A 13 6.83 -6.32 0.99
C GLU A 13 7.11 -4.96 0.33
N SER A 14 6.60 -4.75 -0.89
CA SER A 14 6.70 -3.46 -1.58
C SER A 14 6.00 -2.34 -0.80
N PHE A 15 4.80 -2.60 -0.28
CA PHE A 15 4.09 -1.65 0.57
C PHE A 15 4.90 -1.29 1.83
N HIS A 16 5.41 -2.29 2.56
CA HIS A 16 6.18 -2.04 3.78
C HIS A 16 7.46 -1.26 3.53
N ARG A 17 8.17 -1.54 2.42
CA ARG A 17 9.33 -0.74 2.03
C ARG A 17 8.96 0.73 1.79
N ILE A 18 7.87 0.97 1.06
CA ILE A 18 7.39 2.34 0.79
C ILE A 18 6.98 3.04 2.10
N LEU A 19 6.25 2.35 2.98
CA LEU A 19 5.87 2.88 4.29
C LEU A 19 7.09 3.24 5.13
N GLU A 20 8.11 2.37 5.16
CA GLU A 20 9.34 2.64 5.89
C GLU A 20 10.09 3.85 5.31
N ASP A 21 10.31 3.86 3.99
CA ASP A 21 11.11 4.88 3.31
C ASP A 21 10.45 6.26 3.29
N GLU A 22 9.12 6.32 3.12
CA GLU A 22 8.40 7.56 2.89
C GLU A 22 7.55 8.02 4.07
N CYS A 23 7.31 7.16 5.07
CA CYS A 23 6.63 7.57 6.30
C CYS A 23 7.59 7.51 7.48
N PHE A 24 8.15 6.35 7.81
CA PHE A 24 8.91 6.22 9.06
C PHE A 24 10.28 6.89 9.04
N LYS A 25 11.03 6.78 7.94
CA LYS A 25 12.40 7.35 7.88
C LYS A 25 12.44 8.88 7.86
N ILE A 26 11.36 9.52 7.44
CA ILE A 26 11.30 10.98 7.28
C ILE A 26 10.54 11.68 8.41
N ASN A 27 9.96 10.92 9.36
CA ASN A 27 9.21 11.47 10.49
C ASN A 27 9.84 11.04 11.82
N GLU A 28 9.83 11.94 12.79
CA GLU A 28 10.14 11.62 14.18
C GLU A 28 8.83 11.68 14.99
N PHE A 29 8.59 10.68 15.83
CA PHE A 29 7.34 10.56 16.58
C PHE A 29 7.59 10.87 18.05
N GLU A 30 7.00 11.95 18.54
CA GLU A 30 7.07 12.32 19.96
C GLU A 30 6.10 11.47 20.80
N THR A 31 4.92 11.17 20.26
CA THR A 31 3.91 10.34 20.91
C THR A 31 3.31 9.29 19.98
N TYR A 32 2.68 8.28 20.57
CA TYR A 32 1.91 7.29 19.82
C TYR A 32 0.76 7.92 19.02
N THR A 33 0.11 8.95 19.58
CA THR A 33 -0.98 9.68 18.91
C THR A 33 -0.47 10.37 17.64
N ASP A 34 0.72 10.95 17.69
CA ASP A 34 1.34 11.59 16.52
C ASP A 34 1.69 10.56 15.45
N ALA A 35 2.28 9.44 15.86
CA ALA A 35 2.55 8.33 14.95
C ALA A 35 1.27 7.83 14.27
N TYR A 36 0.20 7.63 15.04
CA TYR A 36 -1.09 7.18 14.51
C TYR A 36 -1.67 8.18 13.49
N ARG A 37 -1.63 9.48 13.80
CA ARG A 37 -2.12 10.52 12.90
C ARG A 37 -1.34 10.53 11.58
N ILE A 38 -0.01 10.53 11.65
CA ILE A 38 0.86 10.58 10.46
C ILE A 38 0.69 9.32 9.61
N VAL A 39 0.64 8.14 10.23
CA VAL A 39 0.40 6.88 9.51
C VAL A 39 -0.98 6.91 8.85
N ASN A 40 -2.01 7.39 9.53
CA ASN A 40 -3.35 7.48 8.95
C ASN A 40 -3.39 8.43 7.73
N GLU A 41 -2.76 9.60 7.83
CA GLU A 41 -2.61 10.54 6.71
C GLU A 41 -1.86 9.89 5.53
N PHE A 42 -0.78 9.16 5.82
CA PHE A 42 -0.03 8.40 4.83
C PHE A 42 -0.89 7.32 4.15
N MET A 43 -1.71 6.59 4.92
CA MET A 43 -2.61 5.56 4.36
C MET A 43 -3.67 6.15 3.44
N ILE A 44 -4.21 7.34 3.77
CA ILE A 44 -5.14 8.07 2.89
C ILE A 44 -4.42 8.45 1.59
N PHE A 45 -3.23 9.04 1.69
CA PHE A 45 -2.42 9.38 0.52
C PHE A 45 -2.12 8.16 -0.36
N TYR A 46 -1.63 7.08 0.24
CA TYR A 46 -1.28 5.85 -0.47
C TYR A 46 -2.48 5.27 -1.22
N ASN A 47 -3.64 5.17 -0.56
CA ASN A 47 -4.81 4.53 -1.15
C ASN A 47 -5.55 5.43 -2.16
N GLU A 48 -5.59 6.74 -1.93
CA GLU A 48 -6.46 7.64 -2.70
C GLU A 48 -5.72 8.45 -3.76
N ARG A 49 -4.39 8.61 -3.63
CA ARG A 49 -3.63 9.59 -4.44
C ARG A 49 -2.36 9.02 -5.08
N ARG A 50 -1.71 8.02 -4.46
CA ARG A 50 -0.47 7.47 -4.99
C ARG A 50 -0.70 6.71 -6.28
N LEU A 51 0.01 7.08 -7.35
CA LEU A 51 -0.06 6.39 -8.63
C LEU A 51 0.90 5.21 -8.62
N HIS A 52 0.42 4.04 -9.06
CA HIS A 52 1.24 2.83 -9.18
C HIS A 52 1.38 2.45 -10.65
N SER A 53 2.62 2.34 -11.13
CA SER A 53 2.89 1.93 -12.52
C SER A 53 2.30 0.55 -12.83
N SER A 54 2.36 -0.38 -11.88
CA SER A 54 1.77 -1.72 -11.97
C SER A 54 0.24 -1.72 -11.99
N LEU A 55 -0.39 -0.61 -11.61
CA LEU A 55 -1.84 -0.40 -11.71
C LEU A 55 -2.25 0.37 -12.97
N GLY A 56 -1.31 0.72 -13.86
CA GLY A 56 -1.60 1.59 -15.00
C GLY A 56 -1.69 3.06 -14.61
N TYR A 57 -0.91 3.48 -13.60
CA TYR A 57 -0.85 4.86 -13.11
C TYR A 57 -2.17 5.39 -12.53
N ILE A 58 -2.90 4.54 -11.80
CA ILE A 58 -4.06 4.95 -11.00
C ILE A 58 -3.86 4.61 -9.51
N PRO A 59 -4.60 5.27 -8.60
CA PRO A 59 -4.57 4.96 -7.17
C PRO A 59 -5.19 3.60 -6.84
N PRO A 60 -4.76 2.96 -5.72
CA PRO A 60 -5.33 1.69 -5.26
C PRO A 60 -6.85 1.69 -5.11
N LYS A 61 -7.43 2.79 -4.60
CA LYS A 61 -8.88 2.95 -4.44
C LYS A 61 -9.62 2.93 -5.78
N GLU A 62 -9.08 3.62 -6.78
CA GLU A 62 -9.66 3.64 -8.13
C GLU A 62 -9.55 2.26 -8.78
N PHE A 63 -8.38 1.64 -8.69
CA PHE A 63 -8.17 0.27 -9.17
C PHE A 63 -9.15 -0.70 -8.52
N TYR A 64 -9.32 -0.66 -7.20
CA TYR A 64 -10.30 -1.48 -6.49
C TYR A 64 -11.74 -1.23 -6.96
N THR A 65 -12.11 0.03 -7.18
CA THR A 65 -13.45 0.42 -7.65
C THR A 65 -13.73 -0.10 -9.07
N LEU A 66 -12.74 -0.06 -9.96
CA LEU A 66 -12.86 -0.56 -11.33
C LEU A 66 -13.00 -2.10 -11.39
N HIS A 67 -12.41 -2.81 -10.44
CA HIS A 67 -12.40 -4.29 -10.40
C HIS A 67 -13.36 -4.85 -9.34
N LEU A 68 -14.28 -4.02 -8.83
CA LEU A 68 -15.23 -4.40 -7.79
C LEU A 68 -16.19 -5.48 -8.33
N GLY A 69 -16.11 -6.69 -7.77
CA GLY A 69 -16.88 -7.85 -8.23
C GLY A 69 -16.09 -8.86 -9.09
N GLU A 70 -14.84 -8.56 -9.42
CA GLU A 70 -13.92 -9.53 -10.02
C GLU A 70 -13.24 -10.41 -8.96
N ASN A 71 -12.84 -11.62 -9.35
CA ASN A 71 -12.19 -12.56 -8.42
C ASN A 71 -10.84 -11.96 -7.94
N PRO A 72 -10.61 -11.81 -6.62
CA PRO A 72 -9.41 -11.14 -6.08
C PRO A 72 -8.09 -11.77 -6.53
N GLN A 73 -8.09 -13.04 -6.94
CA GLN A 73 -6.90 -13.72 -7.49
C GLN A 73 -6.53 -13.25 -8.91
N LYS A 74 -7.48 -12.69 -9.68
CA LYS A 74 -7.20 -12.06 -10.99
C LYS A 74 -6.68 -10.63 -10.85
N ILE A 75 -6.96 -9.99 -9.72
CA ILE A 75 -6.51 -8.64 -9.36
C ILE A 75 -5.05 -8.67 -8.84
N CYS A 76 -4.31 -9.78 -9.01
CA CYS A 76 -2.91 -9.86 -8.62
C CYS A 76 -2.06 -8.83 -9.39
N ILE A 77 -1.83 -7.70 -8.72
CA ILE A 77 -0.94 -6.64 -9.17
C ILE A 77 0.47 -7.23 -9.22
N LYS A 78 0.99 -7.45 -10.42
CA LYS A 78 2.42 -7.71 -10.63
C LYS A 78 3.14 -6.37 -10.52
N ILE A 79 3.63 -6.06 -9.31
CA ILE A 79 4.62 -5.01 -9.09
C ILE A 79 5.99 -5.56 -9.47
#